data_AF-A0A7J8XYR1-F1
#
_entry.id   AF-A0A7J8XYR1-F1
#
_cell.length_a   1.000
_cell.length_b   1.000
_cell.length_c   1.000
_cell.angle_alpha   90.00
_cell.angle_beta   90.00
_cell.angle_gamma   90.00
#
_symmetry.space_group_name_H-M   'P 1'
#
loop_
_entity.id
_entity.type
_entity.pdbx_description
1 polymer ?
#
loop_
_entity_poly.entity_id
_entity_poly.type
_entity_poly.pdbx_seq_one_letter_code
_entity_poly.pdbx_strand_id
1 'polypeptide(L)'
;MFYFFFESRNSKKDPVVIWLTGGPGCSSELALFYENGPFTIADNMSLVWNEYGWDKASNLLYVDQPIGTGFSYSSDQRDIRHNEDEVSNDLYDFLQAFFAEHPEFAKNDFFITGESYAGHYIPAFAARVHRGNKAKEGIHINLKGFAIGNGLTDPAIQYKAYTDYALDMGVIKKSDHDRINKLVPVCEMAIKLCGTDGTISCMASYFVCNNIFNGIMALAGDTNVRDMN
;
A
#
# COMPACT_ATOMS: atom_id res chain seq x y z
N MET A 1 -0.76 -2.82 -17.18
CA MET A 1 -1.43 -2.46 -15.92
C MET A 1 -2.72 -1.73 -16.23
N PHE A 2 -3.77 -2.03 -15.47
CA PHE A 2 -5.06 -1.34 -15.49
C PHE A 2 -5.03 -0.14 -14.54
N TYR A 3 -5.79 0.91 -14.86
CA TYR A 3 -5.96 2.07 -14.01
C TYR A 3 -7.32 2.73 -14.21
N PHE A 4 -7.81 3.38 -13.15
CA PHE A 4 -8.83 4.42 -13.24
C PHE A 4 -8.19 5.79 -13.01
N PHE A 5 -8.56 6.76 -13.84
CA PHE A 5 -8.14 8.14 -13.69
C PHE A 5 -9.36 9.06 -13.60
N PHE A 6 -9.37 9.93 -12.61
CA PHE A 6 -10.39 10.94 -12.40
C PHE A 6 -9.74 12.31 -12.28
N GLU A 7 -10.16 13.24 -13.11
CA GLU A 7 -9.71 14.62 -13.00
C GLU A 7 -10.28 15.27 -11.74
N SER A 8 -9.56 16.25 -11.21
CA SER A 8 -10.05 17.07 -10.11
C SER A 8 -11.37 17.75 -10.49
N ARG A 9 -12.35 17.70 -9.59
CA ARG A 9 -13.61 18.45 -9.71
C ARG A 9 -13.41 19.96 -9.72
N ASN A 10 -12.27 20.44 -9.22
CA ASN A 10 -11.96 21.87 -9.14
C ASN A 10 -11.10 22.35 -10.31
N SER A 11 -9.96 21.70 -10.56
CA SER A 11 -9.01 22.18 -11.57
C SER A 11 -8.06 21.08 -12.04
N LYS A 12 -7.91 20.94 -13.36
CA LYS A 12 -6.88 20.07 -13.96
C LYS A 12 -5.45 20.44 -13.54
N LYS A 13 -5.22 21.65 -13.01
CA LYS A 13 -3.90 22.07 -12.49
C LYS A 13 -3.62 21.59 -11.06
N ASP A 14 -4.62 21.01 -10.40
CA ASP A 14 -4.45 20.43 -9.07
C ASP A 14 -3.46 19.25 -9.14
N PRO A 15 -2.86 18.85 -8.01
CA PRO A 15 -1.89 17.77 -8.00
C PRO A 15 -2.43 16.46 -8.61
N VAL A 16 -1.55 15.67 -9.21
CA VAL A 16 -1.85 14.27 -9.51
C VAL A 16 -1.46 13.42 -8.31
N VAL A 17 -2.40 12.62 -7.82
CA VAL A 17 -2.21 11.75 -6.68
C VAL A 17 -2.44 10.32 -7.15
N ILE A 18 -1.39 9.50 -7.12
CA ILE A 18 -1.52 8.06 -7.33
C ILE A 18 -1.88 7.39 -6.01
N TRP A 19 -2.86 6.49 -6.04
CA TRP A 19 -3.24 5.64 -4.91
C TRP A 19 -2.87 4.19 -5.18
N LEU A 20 -2.22 3.56 -4.19
CA LEU A 20 -1.78 2.17 -4.20
C LEU A 20 -2.36 1.43 -3.00
N THR A 21 -3.31 0.52 -3.23
CA THR A 21 -3.77 -0.39 -2.17
C THR A 21 -2.72 -1.50 -1.93
N GLY A 22 -2.62 -1.94 -0.67
CA GLY A 22 -1.65 -2.95 -0.24
C GLY A 22 -2.06 -4.40 -0.54
N GLY A 23 -2.10 -5.24 0.49
CA GLY A 23 -2.42 -6.67 0.40
C GLY A 23 -1.26 -7.55 0.86
N PRO A 24 -0.22 -7.79 0.04
CA PRO A 24 -0.02 -7.38 -1.35
C PRO A 24 -1.04 -7.99 -2.32
N GLY A 25 -1.35 -7.29 -3.43
CA GLY A 25 -2.23 -7.78 -4.49
C GLY A 25 -3.74 -7.52 -4.30
N CYS A 26 -4.10 -6.59 -3.41
CA CYS A 26 -5.46 -6.06 -3.33
C CYS A 26 -5.64 -4.96 -4.37
N SER A 27 -6.81 -4.95 -5.03
CA SER A 27 -7.07 -3.99 -6.10
C SER A 27 -7.33 -2.59 -5.55
N SER A 28 -6.90 -1.57 -6.30
CA SER A 28 -7.03 -0.16 -5.89
C SER A 28 -8.46 0.36 -6.05
N GLU A 29 -9.33 -0.38 -6.73
CA GLU A 29 -10.77 -0.09 -6.78
C GLU A 29 -11.44 -0.20 -5.40
N LEU A 30 -10.84 -0.93 -4.45
CA LEU A 30 -11.31 -0.94 -3.07
C LEU A 30 -11.31 0.49 -2.51
N ALA A 31 -10.20 1.20 -2.62
CA ALA A 31 -10.11 2.58 -2.16
C ALA A 31 -10.95 3.55 -2.99
N LEU A 32 -11.01 3.31 -4.30
CA LEU A 32 -11.84 4.09 -5.22
C LEU A 32 -13.31 4.11 -4.77
N PHE A 33 -13.88 2.97 -4.40
CA PHE A 33 -15.31 2.85 -4.08
C PHE A 33 -15.65 2.88 -2.59
N TYR A 34 -14.70 2.59 -1.70
CA TYR A 34 -14.97 2.46 -0.26
C TYR A 34 -14.17 3.43 0.62
N GLU A 35 -13.22 4.18 0.06
CA GLU A 35 -12.37 5.08 0.86
C GLU A 35 -12.41 6.52 0.33
N ASN A 36 -11.48 6.87 -0.57
CA ASN A 36 -11.17 8.25 -0.92
C ASN A 36 -11.49 8.62 -2.37
N GLY A 37 -12.09 7.71 -3.13
CA GLY A 37 -12.49 7.99 -4.51
C GLY A 37 -13.73 8.87 -4.65
N PRO A 38 -14.05 9.22 -5.91
CA PRO A 38 -15.13 10.16 -6.23
C PRO A 38 -16.52 9.58 -5.98
N PHE A 39 -16.64 8.25 -5.85
CA PHE A 39 -17.93 7.57 -5.74
C PHE A 39 -17.93 6.55 -4.61
N THR A 40 -19.11 6.31 -4.07
CA THR A 40 -19.45 5.12 -3.27
C THR A 40 -20.48 4.27 -4.02
N ILE A 41 -20.58 2.99 -3.65
CA ILE A 41 -21.57 2.07 -4.21
C ILE A 41 -22.75 1.97 -3.23
N ALA A 42 -23.95 2.35 -3.67
CA ALA A 42 -25.17 2.22 -2.88
C ALA A 42 -25.72 0.78 -2.90
N ASP A 43 -26.67 0.48 -2.00
CA ASP A 43 -27.30 -0.86 -1.88
C ASP A 43 -27.94 -1.36 -3.17
N ASN A 44 -28.41 -0.44 -4.03
CA ASN A 44 -28.99 -0.75 -5.33
C ASN A 44 -27.94 -0.85 -6.46
N MET A 45 -26.65 -0.90 -6.11
CA MET A 45 -25.49 -0.95 -7.00
C MET A 45 -25.28 0.30 -7.87
N SER A 46 -25.96 1.41 -7.59
CA SER A 46 -25.70 2.68 -8.29
C SER A 46 -24.49 3.41 -7.69
N LEU A 47 -23.78 4.17 -8.52
CA LEU A 47 -22.74 5.09 -8.06
C LEU A 47 -23.37 6.35 -7.45
N VAL A 48 -22.88 6.72 -6.27
CA VAL A 48 -23.25 7.95 -5.55
C VAL A 48 -22.00 8.79 -5.34
N TRP A 49 -22.09 10.10 -5.50
CA TRP A 49 -20.95 11.00 -5.26
C TRP A 49 -20.47 10.91 -3.81
N ASN A 50 -19.16 10.76 -3.65
CA ASN A 50 -18.49 10.93 -2.38
C ASN A 50 -18.29 12.44 -2.12
N GLU A 51 -18.96 12.98 -1.11
CA GLU A 51 -18.83 14.40 -0.72
C GLU A 51 -17.44 14.74 -0.17
N TYR A 52 -16.68 13.73 0.26
CA TYR A 52 -15.34 13.82 0.84
C TYR A 52 -14.26 13.18 -0.04
N GLY A 53 -14.58 12.83 -1.28
CA GLY A 53 -13.63 12.29 -2.25
C GLY A 53 -12.43 13.22 -2.44
N TRP A 54 -11.24 12.64 -2.57
CA TRP A 54 -9.99 13.39 -2.75
C TRP A 54 -9.91 14.09 -4.12
N ASP A 55 -10.82 13.74 -5.04
CA ASP A 55 -10.98 14.36 -6.35
C ASP A 55 -11.42 15.83 -6.25
N LYS A 56 -11.83 16.29 -5.07
CA LYS A 56 -12.07 17.73 -4.81
C LYS A 56 -10.78 18.55 -4.76
N ALA A 57 -9.62 17.93 -4.62
CA ALA A 57 -8.35 18.64 -4.46
C ALA A 57 -7.22 18.04 -5.29
N SER A 58 -7.50 17.03 -6.13
CA SER A 58 -6.49 16.32 -6.89
C SER A 58 -7.07 15.58 -8.09
N ASN A 59 -6.23 15.35 -9.09
CA ASN A 59 -6.48 14.37 -10.14
C ASN A 59 -6.04 13.01 -9.59
N LEU A 60 -6.97 12.06 -9.47
CA LEU A 60 -6.75 10.78 -8.81
C LEU A 60 -6.44 9.68 -9.80
N LEU A 61 -5.38 8.92 -9.52
CA LEU A 61 -4.92 7.79 -10.32
C LEU A 61 -4.90 6.53 -9.46
N TYR A 62 -5.88 5.63 -9.67
CA TYR A 62 -5.96 4.34 -8.99
C TYR A 62 -5.34 3.28 -9.89
N VAL A 63 -4.35 2.55 -9.39
CA VAL A 63 -3.59 1.60 -10.20
C VAL A 63 -3.62 0.22 -9.58
N ASP A 64 -4.01 -0.76 -10.38
CA ASP A 64 -3.91 -2.15 -10.00
C ASP A 64 -2.50 -2.66 -10.22
N GLN A 65 -1.84 -2.99 -9.11
CA GLN A 65 -0.44 -3.41 -9.09
C GLN A 65 -0.17 -4.32 -7.88
N PRO A 66 0.80 -5.24 -7.99
CA PRO A 66 1.59 -5.60 -9.18
C PRO A 66 0.75 -6.31 -10.26
N ILE A 67 1.38 -6.69 -11.38
CA ILE A 67 0.74 -7.56 -12.39
C ILE A 67 0.16 -8.82 -11.73
N GLY A 68 -1.11 -9.13 -12.03
CA GLY A 68 -1.90 -10.17 -11.36
C GLY A 68 -2.93 -9.62 -10.37
N THR A 69 -2.88 -8.33 -10.05
CA THR A 69 -3.81 -7.64 -9.13
C THR A 69 -5.02 -7.13 -9.88
N GLY A 70 -6.23 -7.40 -9.37
CA GLY A 70 -7.49 -6.89 -9.92
C GLY A 70 -7.63 -7.11 -11.43
N PHE A 71 -7.69 -6.03 -12.20
CA PHE A 71 -7.77 -6.04 -13.66
C PHE A 71 -6.41 -5.99 -14.37
N SER A 72 -5.30 -5.82 -13.65
CA SER A 72 -3.95 -5.92 -14.20
C SER A 72 -3.54 -7.37 -14.39
N TYR A 73 -3.32 -7.80 -15.63
CA TYR A 73 -2.89 -9.17 -15.94
C TYR A 73 -1.74 -9.23 -16.95
N SER A 74 -1.03 -10.36 -16.97
CA SER A 74 -0.14 -10.78 -18.04
C SER A 74 -0.37 -12.27 -18.33
N SER A 75 -0.16 -12.68 -19.58
CA SER A 75 -0.17 -14.10 -19.97
C SER A 75 1.19 -14.78 -19.73
N ASP A 76 2.23 -14.01 -19.43
CA ASP A 76 3.58 -14.51 -19.15
C ASP A 76 3.87 -14.53 -17.65
N GLN A 77 4.18 -15.71 -17.12
CA GLN A 77 4.50 -15.89 -15.70
C GLN A 77 5.77 -15.16 -15.27
N ARG A 78 6.65 -14.80 -16.22
CA ARG A 78 7.86 -14.00 -15.97
C ARG A 78 7.53 -12.55 -15.59
N ASP A 79 6.29 -12.12 -15.80
CA ASP A 79 5.84 -10.78 -15.44
C ASP A 79 5.31 -10.69 -14.00
N ILE A 80 5.28 -11.79 -13.27
CA ILE A 80 4.95 -11.78 -11.84
C ILE A 80 6.13 -11.19 -11.08
N ARG A 81 5.83 -10.17 -10.27
CA ARG A 81 6.83 -9.43 -9.51
C ARG A 81 7.04 -10.06 -8.13
N HIS A 82 8.29 -10.18 -7.73
CA HIS A 82 8.68 -10.89 -6.50
C HIS A 82 9.34 -10.01 -5.43
N ASN A 83 9.57 -8.73 -5.73
CA ASN A 83 10.19 -7.77 -4.83
C ASN A 83 9.81 -6.34 -5.21
N GLU A 84 10.05 -5.41 -4.28
CA GLU A 84 9.72 -4.00 -4.42
C GLU A 84 10.55 -3.27 -5.48
N ASP A 85 11.75 -3.78 -5.82
CA ASP A 85 12.56 -3.21 -6.90
C ASP A 85 11.87 -3.39 -8.25
N GLU A 86 11.43 -4.62 -8.56
CA GLU A 86 10.68 -4.89 -9.78
C GLU A 86 9.33 -4.16 -9.82
N VAL A 87 8.59 -4.16 -8.71
CA VAL A 87 7.32 -3.40 -8.60
C VAL A 87 7.54 -1.90 -8.84
N SER A 88 8.60 -1.33 -8.27
CA SER A 88 8.91 0.08 -8.43
C SER A 88 9.26 0.44 -9.88
N ASN A 89 9.90 -0.48 -10.62
CA ASN A 89 10.21 -0.29 -12.05
C ASN A 89 8.94 -0.33 -12.90
N ASP A 90 8.05 -1.32 -12.70
CA ASP A 90 6.77 -1.40 -13.42
C ASP A 90 5.92 -0.14 -13.18
N LEU A 91 5.86 0.35 -11.93
CA LEU A 91 5.16 1.59 -11.59
C LEU A 91 5.79 2.84 -12.20
N TYR A 92 7.13 2.87 -12.31
CA TYR A 92 7.82 3.96 -12.99
C TYR A 92 7.50 3.98 -14.48
N ASP A 93 7.62 2.83 -15.16
CA ASP A 93 7.31 2.68 -16.57
C ASP A 93 5.85 3.01 -16.86
N PHE A 94 4.94 2.61 -15.97
CA PHE A 94 3.54 3.03 -16.03
C PHE A 94 3.38 4.55 -15.97
N LEU A 95 4.06 5.26 -15.04
CA LEU A 95 3.99 6.73 -14.99
C LEU A 95 4.58 7.38 -16.25
N GLN A 96 5.66 6.81 -16.80
CA GLN A 96 6.24 7.29 -18.05
C GLN A 96 5.21 7.20 -19.19
N ALA A 97 4.51 6.08 -19.30
CA ALA A 97 3.44 5.90 -20.29
C ALA A 97 2.24 6.82 -20.00
N PHE A 98 1.81 6.93 -18.74
CA PHE A 98 0.69 7.76 -18.34
C PHE A 98 0.93 9.25 -18.67
N PHE A 99 2.08 9.81 -18.30
CA PHE A 99 2.39 11.21 -18.60
C PHE A 99 2.75 11.48 -20.06
N ALA A 100 3.12 10.44 -20.83
CA ALA A 100 3.25 10.56 -22.27
C ALA A 100 1.88 10.67 -22.96
N GLU A 101 0.89 9.90 -22.50
CA GLU A 101 -0.49 9.94 -23.00
C GLU A 101 -1.25 11.19 -22.52
N HIS A 102 -1.00 11.63 -21.28
CA HIS A 102 -1.66 12.79 -20.66
C HIS A 102 -0.64 13.91 -20.31
N PRO A 103 0.00 14.52 -21.32
CA PRO A 103 1.10 15.47 -21.12
C PRO A 103 0.70 16.75 -20.39
N GLU A 104 -0.59 17.09 -20.35
CA GLU A 104 -1.11 18.24 -19.61
C GLU A 104 -0.92 18.12 -18.09
N PHE A 105 -0.82 16.89 -17.56
CA PHE A 105 -0.60 16.65 -16.13
C PHE A 105 0.87 16.45 -15.75
N ALA A 106 1.78 16.32 -16.72
CA ALA A 106 3.20 16.02 -16.45
C ALA A 106 3.91 17.12 -15.63
N LYS A 107 3.39 18.35 -15.65
CA LYS A 107 3.93 19.49 -14.87
C LYS A 107 3.27 19.65 -13.50
N ASN A 108 2.17 18.94 -13.25
CA ASN A 108 1.46 19.06 -11.98
C ASN A 108 2.33 18.54 -10.84
N ASP A 109 2.06 19.00 -9.63
CA ASP A 109 2.65 18.39 -8.45
C ASP A 109 2.19 16.93 -8.37
N PHE A 110 3.12 16.02 -8.10
CA PHE A 110 2.84 14.59 -8.05
C PHE A 110 3.06 14.05 -6.63
N PHE A 111 2.11 13.27 -6.13
CA PHE A 111 2.17 12.61 -4.83
C PHE A 111 1.91 11.12 -4.97
N ILE A 112 2.69 10.31 -4.25
CA ILE A 112 2.51 8.87 -4.15
C ILE A 112 1.81 8.55 -2.83
N THR A 113 0.65 7.91 -2.88
CA THR A 113 -0.16 7.61 -1.70
C THR A 113 -0.68 6.19 -1.72
N GLY A 114 -1.11 5.69 -0.56
CA GLY A 114 -1.63 4.34 -0.42
C GLY A 114 -1.59 3.86 1.02
N GLU A 115 -1.95 2.59 1.20
CA GLU A 115 -2.12 2.02 2.54
C GLU A 115 -1.63 0.58 2.70
N SER A 116 -1.51 0.14 3.96
CA SER A 116 -1.19 -1.25 4.32
C SER A 116 0.16 -1.70 3.74
N TYR A 117 0.22 -2.74 2.91
CA TYR A 117 1.46 -3.18 2.26
C TYR A 117 2.06 -2.12 1.31
N ALA A 118 1.31 -1.06 0.96
CA ALA A 118 1.90 0.11 0.30
C ALA A 118 2.97 0.82 1.16
N GLY A 119 3.03 0.53 2.46
CA GLY A 119 4.18 0.88 3.30
C GLY A 119 5.53 0.34 2.82
N HIS A 120 5.53 -0.71 1.99
CA HIS A 120 6.70 -1.21 1.26
C HIS A 120 6.79 -0.64 -0.16
N TYR A 121 5.67 -0.57 -0.89
CA TYR A 121 5.65 -0.07 -2.28
C TYR A 121 6.06 1.40 -2.39
N ILE A 122 5.51 2.26 -1.53
CA ILE A 122 5.63 3.72 -1.65
C ILE A 122 7.07 4.19 -1.47
N PRO A 123 7.84 3.74 -0.44
CA PRO A 123 9.24 4.11 -0.33
C PRO A 123 10.09 3.64 -1.52
N ALA A 124 9.89 2.40 -1.99
CA ALA A 124 10.61 1.86 -3.13
C ALA A 124 10.32 2.64 -4.41
N PHE A 125 9.04 2.95 -4.64
CA PHE A 125 8.58 3.70 -5.80
C PHE A 125 9.05 5.16 -5.78
N ALA A 126 8.93 5.85 -4.65
CA ALA A 126 9.44 7.21 -4.50
C ALA A 126 10.96 7.28 -4.74
N ALA A 127 11.70 6.29 -4.24
CA ALA A 127 13.14 6.19 -4.49
C ALA A 127 13.45 5.95 -5.98
N ARG A 128 12.69 5.09 -6.66
CA ARG A 128 12.83 4.85 -8.10
C ARG A 128 12.55 6.11 -8.94
N VAL A 129 11.49 6.85 -8.62
CA VAL A 129 11.17 8.14 -9.27
C VAL A 129 12.30 9.14 -9.05
N HIS A 130 12.80 9.26 -7.82
CA HIS A 130 13.92 10.15 -7.50
C HIS A 130 15.18 9.81 -8.31
N ARG A 131 15.54 8.52 -8.40
CA ARG A 131 16.69 8.05 -9.22
C ARG A 131 16.49 8.36 -10.70
N GLY A 132 15.31 8.08 -11.26
CA GLY A 132 14.98 8.36 -12.66
C GLY A 132 15.08 9.84 -13.00
N ASN A 133 14.50 10.70 -12.15
CA ASN A 133 14.61 12.16 -12.27
C ASN A 133 16.07 12.65 -12.24
N LYS A 134 16.88 12.14 -11.30
CA LYS A 134 18.30 12.51 -11.18
C LYS A 134 19.12 12.05 -12.40
N ALA A 135 18.79 10.89 -12.96
CA ALA A 135 19.40 10.36 -14.17
C ALA A 135 18.88 11.00 -15.47
N LYS A 136 17.84 11.86 -15.38
CA LYS A 136 17.12 12.43 -16.54
C LYS A 136 16.54 11.33 -17.45
N GLU A 137 16.04 10.27 -16.84
CA GLU A 137 15.40 9.16 -17.51
C GLU A 137 13.94 9.51 -17.85
N GLY A 138 13.61 9.58 -19.14
CA GLY A 138 12.23 9.81 -19.58
C GLY A 138 11.66 11.18 -19.20
N ILE A 139 10.34 11.25 -19.05
CA ILE A 139 9.59 12.42 -18.60
C ILE A 139 9.90 12.67 -17.11
N HIS A 140 10.30 13.89 -16.80
CA HIS A 140 10.54 14.32 -15.42
C HIS A 140 9.23 14.34 -14.63
N ILE A 141 9.16 13.58 -13.54
CA ILE A 141 8.00 13.52 -12.65
C ILE A 141 8.20 14.53 -11.52
N ASN A 142 7.31 15.51 -11.39
CA ASN A 142 7.40 16.56 -10.36
C ASN A 142 6.94 16.04 -8.97
N LEU A 143 7.65 15.02 -8.44
CA LEU A 143 7.38 14.39 -7.15
C LEU A 143 7.59 15.38 -6.00
N LYS A 144 6.52 15.70 -5.26
CA LYS A 144 6.54 16.62 -4.12
C LYS A 144 6.56 15.92 -2.77
N GLY A 145 6.01 14.71 -2.70
CA GLY A 145 5.98 13.95 -1.46
C GLY A 145 5.23 12.63 -1.63
N PHE A 146 5.11 11.92 -0.52
CA PHE A 146 4.35 10.70 -0.44
C PHE A 146 3.67 10.58 0.94
N ALA A 147 2.59 9.81 1.01
CA ALA A 147 1.85 9.54 2.25
C ALA A 147 1.52 8.05 2.35
N ILE A 148 1.64 7.48 3.54
CA ILE A 148 1.39 6.05 3.82
C ILE A 148 0.37 5.97 4.94
N GLY A 149 -0.83 5.48 4.64
CA GLY A 149 -1.87 5.20 5.63
C GLY A 149 -1.68 3.80 6.23
N ASN A 150 -1.63 3.70 7.57
CA ASN A 150 -1.64 2.43 8.31
C ASN A 150 -0.67 1.36 7.74
N GLY A 151 0.49 1.79 7.26
CA GLY A 151 1.38 0.93 6.48
C GLY A 151 2.25 0.00 7.32
N LEU A 152 2.59 -1.17 6.78
CA LEU A 152 3.71 -1.97 7.27
C LEU A 152 4.98 -1.49 6.55
N THR A 153 5.88 -0.84 7.28
CA THR A 153 7.11 -0.21 6.74
C THR A 153 8.35 -0.68 7.46
N ASP A 154 8.31 -0.79 8.80
CA ASP A 154 9.36 -1.38 9.61
C ASP A 154 8.77 -2.51 10.46
N PRO A 155 8.78 -3.75 9.94
CA PRO A 155 8.29 -4.90 10.68
C PRO A 155 8.99 -5.09 12.04
N ALA A 156 10.29 -4.77 12.15
CA ALA A 156 11.03 -5.01 13.39
C ALA A 156 10.52 -4.13 14.54
N ILE A 157 10.08 -2.91 14.23
CA ILE A 157 9.47 -2.01 15.20
C ILE A 157 7.99 -2.35 15.39
N GLN A 158 7.25 -2.54 14.30
CA GLN A 158 5.79 -2.64 14.33
C GLN A 158 5.28 -3.94 14.95
N TYR A 159 5.97 -5.08 14.76
CA TYR A 159 5.51 -6.35 15.34
C TYR A 159 5.48 -6.36 16.87
N LYS A 160 6.32 -5.55 17.52
CA LYS A 160 6.35 -5.42 18.98
C LYS A 160 5.08 -4.77 19.52
N ALA A 161 4.49 -3.87 18.75
CA ALA A 161 3.33 -3.10 19.18
C ALA A 161 2.02 -3.91 19.16
N TYR A 162 1.96 -5.04 18.45
CA TYR A 162 0.72 -5.82 18.33
C TYR A 162 0.16 -6.29 19.67
N THR A 163 1.00 -6.83 20.55
CA THR A 163 0.53 -7.36 21.84
C THR A 163 0.12 -6.23 22.78
N ASP A 164 0.90 -5.14 22.81
CA ASP A 164 0.62 -3.97 23.64
C ASP A 164 -0.71 -3.33 23.21
N TYR A 165 -0.89 -3.08 21.92
CA TYR A 165 -2.12 -2.53 21.36
C TYR A 165 -3.33 -3.43 21.62
N ALA A 166 -3.20 -4.75 21.42
CA ALA A 166 -4.29 -5.68 21.69
C ALA A 166 -4.68 -5.73 23.18
N LEU A 167 -3.71 -5.56 24.09
CA LEU A 167 -3.99 -5.48 25.53
C LEU A 167 -4.70 -4.17 25.88
N ASP A 168 -4.21 -3.04 25.37
CA ASP A 168 -4.74 -1.71 25.64
C ASP A 168 -6.16 -1.54 25.10
N MET A 169 -6.46 -2.13 23.94
CA MET A 169 -7.81 -2.15 23.35
C MET A 169 -8.72 -3.22 23.97
N GLY A 170 -8.26 -3.99 24.95
CA GLY A 170 -9.05 -5.01 25.64
C GLY A 170 -9.37 -6.25 24.80
N VAL A 171 -8.68 -6.45 23.67
CA VAL A 171 -8.83 -7.62 22.78
C VAL A 171 -8.30 -8.88 23.46
N ILE A 172 -7.19 -8.74 24.21
CA ILE A 172 -6.57 -9.84 24.95
C ILE A 172 -6.41 -9.49 26.42
N LYS A 173 -6.34 -10.51 27.27
CA LYS A 173 -6.04 -10.34 28.71
C LYS A 173 -4.54 -10.23 28.93
N LYS A 174 -4.14 -9.69 30.08
CA LYS A 174 -2.72 -9.62 30.49
C LYS A 174 -2.00 -10.98 30.43
N SER A 175 -2.68 -12.06 30.81
CA SER A 175 -2.10 -13.42 30.72
C SER A 175 -1.82 -13.86 29.28
N ASP A 176 -2.66 -13.45 28.33
CA ASP A 176 -2.48 -13.75 26.91
C ASP A 176 -1.39 -12.89 26.30
N HIS A 177 -1.38 -11.59 26.63
CA HIS A 177 -0.28 -10.69 26.33
C HIS A 177 1.07 -11.29 26.76
N ASP A 178 1.23 -11.63 28.04
CA ASP A 178 2.50 -12.13 28.58
C ASP A 178 2.94 -13.47 27.94
N ARG A 179 1.98 -14.25 27.42
CA ARG A 179 2.23 -15.50 26.70
C ARG A 179 2.68 -15.22 25.26
N ILE A 180 1.95 -14.40 24.51
CA ILE A 180 2.22 -14.12 23.10
C ILE A 180 3.48 -13.27 22.95
N ASN A 181 3.70 -12.31 23.86
CA ASN A 181 4.85 -11.41 23.83
C ASN A 181 6.21 -12.14 23.94
N LYS A 182 6.22 -13.40 24.42
CA LYS A 182 7.42 -14.26 24.37
C LYS A 182 7.91 -14.56 22.96
N LEU A 183 7.04 -14.44 21.95
CA LEU A 183 7.42 -14.60 20.54
C LEU A 183 8.12 -13.38 19.96
N VAL A 184 7.96 -12.19 20.56
CA VAL A 184 8.51 -10.94 20.03
C VAL A 184 10.04 -10.99 19.87
N PRO A 185 10.85 -11.42 20.87
CA PRO A 185 12.30 -11.50 20.68
C PRO A 185 12.73 -12.47 19.57
N VAL A 186 11.97 -13.55 19.36
CA VAL A 186 12.24 -14.53 18.29
C VAL A 186 11.88 -13.94 16.93
N CYS A 187 10.77 -13.22 16.83
CA CYS A 187 10.39 -12.47 15.64
C CYS A 187 11.45 -11.41 15.28
N GLU A 188 11.90 -10.60 16.23
CA GLU A 188 12.95 -9.60 16.01
C GLU A 188 14.24 -10.21 15.48
N MET A 189 14.67 -11.33 16.08
CA MET A 189 15.84 -12.06 15.61
C MET A 189 15.64 -12.61 14.19
N ALA A 190 14.47 -13.15 13.88
CA ALA A 190 14.16 -13.67 12.56
C ALA A 190 14.15 -12.56 11.49
N ILE A 191 13.60 -11.38 11.81
CA ILE A 191 13.62 -10.21 10.91
C ILE A 191 15.07 -9.76 10.67
N LYS A 192 15.91 -9.75 11.72
CA LYS A 192 17.33 -9.41 11.56
C LYS A 192 18.08 -10.43 10.67
N LEU A 193 17.73 -11.71 10.75
CA LEU A 193 18.31 -12.77 9.91
C LEU A 193 17.77 -12.77 8.47
N CYS A 194 16.55 -12.27 8.26
CA CYS A 194 16.00 -12.01 6.93
C CYS A 194 16.90 -11.05 6.14
N GLY A 195 17.25 -9.90 6.75
CA GLY A 195 18.14 -8.92 6.11
C GLY A 195 17.59 -8.41 4.78
N THR A 196 18.47 -8.13 3.81
CA THR A 196 18.08 -7.63 2.48
C THR A 196 18.01 -8.71 1.40
N ASP A 197 18.65 -9.88 1.62
CA ASP A 197 18.91 -10.84 0.54
C ASP A 197 18.36 -12.25 0.83
N GLY A 198 17.71 -12.46 1.98
CA GLY A 198 17.44 -13.79 2.50
C GLY A 198 16.06 -14.36 2.15
N THR A 199 15.88 -15.03 1.01
CA THR A 199 14.55 -15.61 0.65
C THR A 199 14.01 -16.59 1.72
N ILE A 200 14.82 -17.54 2.16
CA ILE A 200 14.39 -18.56 3.15
C ILE A 200 14.26 -17.93 4.55
N SER A 201 15.20 -17.08 4.95
CA SER A 201 15.16 -16.44 6.28
C SER A 201 14.02 -15.42 6.40
N CYS A 202 13.68 -14.68 5.34
CA CYS A 202 12.53 -13.80 5.29
C CYS A 202 11.20 -14.57 5.32
N MET A 203 11.11 -15.71 4.60
CA MET A 203 9.94 -16.56 4.67
C MET A 203 9.75 -17.15 6.07
N ALA A 204 10.83 -17.64 6.70
CA ALA A 204 10.79 -18.11 8.08
C ALA A 204 10.39 -16.97 9.05
N SER A 205 10.95 -15.78 8.86
CA SER A 205 10.60 -14.58 9.64
C SER A 205 9.12 -14.25 9.53
N TYR A 206 8.56 -14.26 8.32
CA TYR A 206 7.13 -14.04 8.09
C TYR A 206 6.28 -15.03 8.91
N PHE A 207 6.58 -16.33 8.86
CA PHE A 207 5.84 -17.32 9.63
C PHE A 207 5.98 -17.13 11.14
N VAL A 208 7.19 -16.90 11.63
CA VAL A 208 7.46 -16.68 13.07
C VAL A 208 6.69 -15.46 13.56
N CYS A 209 6.83 -14.33 12.89
CA CYS A 209 6.23 -13.07 13.31
C CYS A 209 4.70 -13.10 13.22
N ASN A 210 4.13 -13.71 12.18
CA ASN A 210 2.67 -13.80 12.06
C ASN A 210 2.00 -14.69 13.10
N ASN A 211 2.74 -15.54 13.82
CA ASN A 211 2.18 -16.23 14.98
C ASN A 211 1.76 -15.27 16.10
N ILE A 212 2.36 -14.08 16.18
CA ILE A 212 1.93 -13.03 17.13
C ILE A 212 0.51 -12.57 16.78
N PHE A 213 0.32 -12.13 15.52
CA PHE A 213 -0.98 -11.67 15.03
C PHE A 213 -2.03 -12.79 15.09
N ASN A 214 -1.70 -13.99 14.62
CA ASN A 214 -2.60 -15.15 14.66
C ASN A 214 -2.99 -15.53 16.09
N GLY A 215 -2.05 -15.41 17.05
CA GLY A 215 -2.32 -15.65 18.46
C GLY A 215 -3.33 -14.67 19.05
N ILE A 216 -3.26 -13.40 18.65
CA ILE A 216 -4.24 -12.36 19.03
C ILE A 216 -5.59 -12.64 18.36
N MET A 217 -5.60 -12.91 17.05
CA MET A 217 -6.84 -13.15 16.30
C MET A 217 -7.62 -14.36 16.79
N ALA A 218 -6.93 -15.42 17.22
CA ALA A 218 -7.58 -16.60 17.82
C ALA A 218 -8.32 -16.29 19.14
N LEU A 219 -8.03 -15.15 19.77
CA LEU A 219 -8.62 -14.69 21.03
C LEU A 219 -9.60 -13.53 20.84
N ALA A 220 -9.60 -12.88 19.67
CA ALA A 220 -10.39 -11.68 19.40
C ALA A 220 -11.91 -11.94 19.26
N GLY A 221 -12.34 -13.19 19.10
CA GLY A 221 -13.75 -13.55 18.91
C GLY A 221 -14.34 -12.91 17.65
N ASP A 222 -15.53 -12.30 17.77
CA ASP A 222 -16.23 -11.62 16.68
C ASP A 222 -15.77 -10.16 16.46
N THR A 223 -14.71 -9.72 17.14
CA THR A 223 -14.21 -8.33 17.06
C THR A 223 -13.60 -8.07 15.70
N ASN A 224 -14.09 -7.05 14.97
CA ASN A 224 -13.40 -6.56 13.78
C ASN A 224 -12.16 -5.75 14.19
N VAL A 225 -11.00 -6.42 14.24
CA VAL A 225 -9.75 -5.80 14.66
C VAL A 225 -9.25 -4.68 13.73
N ARG A 226 -9.81 -4.55 12.52
CA ARG A 226 -9.42 -3.52 11.55
C ARG A 226 -10.08 -2.16 11.81
N ASP A 227 -11.19 -2.15 12.55
CA ASP A 227 -11.98 -0.93 12.84
C ASP A 227 -11.84 -0.49 14.31
N MET A 228 -10.85 -1.03 15.03
CA MET A 228 -10.59 -0.63 16.42
C MET A 228 -9.84 0.71 16.41
N ASN A 229 -10.51 1.77 16.87
CA ASN A 229 -9.95 3.11 17.05
C ASN A 229 -10.14 3.56 18.50
#